data_AF-A0A246SU42-F1
#
_entry.id   AF-A0A246SU42-F1
#
_cell.length_a   1.000
_cell.length_b   1.000
_cell.length_c   1.000
_cell.angle_alpha   90.00
_cell.angle_beta   90.00
_cell.angle_gamma   90.00
#
_symmetry.space_group_name_H-M   'P 1'
#
loop_
_entity.id
_entity.type
_entity.pdbx_description
1 polymer ?
#
loop_
_entity_poly.entity_id
_entity_poly.type
_entity_poly.pdbx_seq_one_letter_code
_entity_poly.pdbx_strand_id
1 'polypeptide(L)'
;MTDAIDDKEFEELYGAWEPTLYAAAMADNRYFALLVGGPRWDDPYTIILTRDAKAQTFSRLDVRRELRDVRVVPRADEVSEPSYVALSLNGDIYLISPNGAQHSVIPGTQAESDDAPEILFSSILPVGDQWLVAGGEGFLKLGKEKSWQDVSPPLPTEYPYKVPDWTIVGANQAGDIFIVGTQTANARHFNLYPGHPLYRKDMPDEERFELKKKLYAEMDSYPRLKTLFTGRPGSWKQQALPDRIARSLPAYSYIADVESDGSDADYVIGGDGLVMKGNPQAGFTDVSSIADREKNFKDGARLRNELILATGTELFRFDGHFAKPFAPKVKMRSAPFVLQPSAIFVQNEKLYVFDYGLRYYILDDEGWHQYDIPKELSARPFKGGGDKVGR
;
A
#
# COMPACT_ATOMS: atom_id res chain seq x y z
N MET A 1 -3.64 -19.72 32.13
CA MET A 1 -2.71 -20.71 31.55
C MET A 1 -3.26 -21.05 30.18
N THR A 2 -2.81 -20.33 29.16
CA THR A 2 -3.09 -20.65 27.76
C THR A 2 -1.89 -21.43 27.27
N ASP A 3 -2.07 -22.72 27.00
CA ASP A 3 -1.04 -23.52 26.35
C ASP A 3 -0.70 -22.85 25.02
N ALA A 4 0.55 -22.40 24.90
CA ALA A 4 1.06 -21.89 23.64
C ALA A 4 1.17 -23.10 22.70
N ILE A 5 0.30 -23.15 21.68
CA ILE A 5 0.41 -24.12 20.59
C ILE A 5 1.84 -24.00 20.02
N ASP A 6 2.54 -25.13 19.92
CA ASP A 6 3.86 -25.22 19.30
C ASP A 6 3.74 -24.75 17.83
N ASP A 7 4.67 -23.92 17.35
CA ASP A 7 4.68 -23.44 15.96
C ASP A 7 4.62 -24.60 14.96
N LYS A 8 5.09 -25.80 15.34
CA LYS A 8 4.97 -27.02 14.52
C LYS A 8 3.54 -27.55 14.42
N GLU A 9 2.80 -27.62 15.54
CA GLU A 9 1.37 -27.97 15.52
C GLU A 9 0.55 -26.88 14.81
N PHE A 10 1.00 -25.63 14.90
CA PHE A 10 0.37 -24.51 14.21
C PHE A 10 0.57 -24.55 12.69
N GLU A 11 1.78 -24.85 12.20
CA GLU A 11 2.04 -25.01 10.76
C GLU A 11 1.33 -26.21 10.15
N GLU A 12 1.14 -27.30 10.92
CA GLU A 12 0.33 -28.45 10.48
C GLU A 12 -1.17 -28.08 10.32
N LEU A 13 -1.68 -27.15 11.12
CA LEU A 13 -3.08 -26.68 11.08
C LEU A 13 -3.33 -25.56 10.05
N TYR A 14 -2.37 -24.65 9.88
CA TYR A 14 -2.58 -23.37 9.19
C TYR A 14 -1.62 -23.14 8.00
N GLY A 15 -0.83 -24.16 7.63
CA GLY A 15 0.13 -24.12 6.52
C GLY A 15 1.52 -23.63 6.93
N ALA A 16 2.48 -23.66 6.00
CA ALA A 16 3.88 -23.25 6.24
C ALA A 16 4.04 -21.72 6.20
N TRP A 17 4.98 -21.17 6.96
CA TRP A 17 5.20 -19.72 6.99
C TRP A 17 5.98 -19.31 5.74
N GLU A 18 5.30 -18.59 4.83
CA GLU A 18 5.85 -18.16 3.54
C GLU A 18 5.84 -16.61 3.45
N PRO A 19 6.78 -15.95 4.14
CA PRO A 19 6.83 -14.49 4.18
C PRO A 19 7.23 -13.90 2.83
N THR A 20 6.59 -12.81 2.46
CA THR A 20 6.93 -11.97 1.32
C THR A 20 7.18 -10.54 1.78
N LEU A 21 8.06 -9.84 1.05
CA LEU A 21 8.24 -8.41 1.21
C LEU A 21 7.15 -7.70 0.41
N TYR A 22 6.22 -7.03 1.08
CA TYR A 22 5.06 -6.44 0.40
C TYR A 22 4.99 -4.91 0.48
N ALA A 23 5.82 -4.28 1.31
CA ALA A 23 5.97 -2.83 1.34
C ALA A 23 7.40 -2.44 1.75
N ALA A 24 7.83 -1.27 1.29
CA ALA A 24 9.11 -0.68 1.65
C ALA A 24 9.00 0.84 1.78
N ALA A 25 9.87 1.43 2.58
CA ALA A 25 10.03 2.88 2.69
C ALA A 25 11.52 3.21 2.67
N MET A 26 11.96 4.07 1.75
CA MET A 26 13.36 4.42 1.58
C MET A 26 13.61 5.87 1.99
N ALA A 27 14.48 6.07 2.99
CA ALA A 27 14.85 7.40 3.47
C ALA A 27 16.01 8.00 2.67
N ASP A 28 16.99 7.17 2.34
CA ASP A 28 18.14 7.50 1.49
C ASP A 28 18.82 6.21 1.00
N ASN A 29 19.95 6.32 0.30
CA ASN A 29 20.72 5.18 -0.20
C ASN A 29 21.32 4.25 0.87
N ARG A 30 21.29 4.66 2.15
CA ARG A 30 21.80 3.89 3.28
C ARG A 30 20.66 3.25 4.08
N TYR A 31 19.54 3.96 4.25
CA TYR A 31 18.48 3.56 5.17
C TYR A 31 17.14 3.32 4.50
N PHE A 32 16.57 2.14 4.77
CA PHE A 32 15.22 1.78 4.39
C PHE A 32 14.56 0.86 5.40
N ALA A 33 13.23 0.83 5.40
CA ALA A 33 12.40 -0.08 6.17
C ALA A 33 11.60 -0.98 5.23
N LEU A 34 11.35 -2.22 5.65
CA LEU A 34 10.60 -3.23 4.92
C LEU A 34 9.51 -3.82 5.80
N LEU A 35 8.35 -4.09 5.21
CA LEU A 35 7.33 -4.93 5.80
C LEU A 35 7.38 -6.32 5.17
N VAL A 36 7.54 -7.33 6.02
CA VAL A 36 7.63 -8.73 5.63
C VAL A 36 6.53 -9.51 6.33
N GLY A 37 5.64 -10.14 5.57
CA GLY A 37 4.45 -10.80 6.10
C GLY A 37 3.98 -11.96 5.22
N GLY A 38 3.12 -12.81 5.78
CA GLY A 38 2.53 -13.96 5.10
C GLY A 38 1.00 -13.81 4.96
N PRO A 39 0.36 -14.56 4.04
CA PRO A 39 -1.05 -14.40 3.68
C PRO A 39 -2.05 -14.92 4.74
N ARG A 40 -1.66 -15.00 6.01
CA ARG A 40 -2.48 -15.64 7.06
C ARG A 40 -3.43 -14.64 7.71
N TRP A 41 -4.72 -14.92 7.58
CA TRP A 41 -5.79 -14.09 8.13
C TRP A 41 -6.11 -14.41 9.60
N ASP A 42 -5.81 -15.63 10.03
CA ASP A 42 -6.04 -16.19 11.37
C ASP A 42 -4.90 -15.92 12.36
N ASP A 43 -3.71 -15.60 11.84
CA ASP A 43 -2.54 -15.21 12.61
C ASP A 43 -1.85 -14.00 11.97
N PRO A 44 -2.47 -12.81 12.09
CA PRO A 44 -1.95 -11.59 11.48
C PRO A 44 -0.59 -11.27 12.10
N TYR A 45 0.45 -11.36 11.28
CA TYR A 45 1.83 -11.19 11.74
C TYR A 45 2.69 -10.52 10.66
N THR A 46 3.37 -9.46 11.07
CA THR A 46 4.29 -8.70 10.22
C THR A 46 5.63 -8.49 10.93
N ILE A 47 6.71 -8.66 10.19
CA ILE A 47 8.06 -8.31 10.60
C ILE A 47 8.41 -6.96 9.96
N ILE A 48 8.80 -5.99 10.77
CA ILE A 48 9.40 -4.74 10.31
C ILE A 48 10.92 -4.92 10.34
N LEU A 49 11.58 -4.77 9.19
CA LEU A 49 13.04 -4.77 9.07
C LEU A 49 13.52 -3.36 8.76
N THR A 50 14.46 -2.81 9.54
CA THR A 50 15.15 -1.56 9.19
C THR A 50 16.61 -1.85 8.86
N ARG A 51 17.10 -1.28 7.77
CA ARG A 51 18.43 -1.53 7.22
C ARG A 51 19.34 -0.33 7.40
N ASP A 52 20.56 -0.57 7.86
CA ASP A 52 21.71 0.28 7.60
C ASP A 52 22.64 -0.43 6.59
N ALA A 53 22.63 0.04 5.35
CA ALA A 53 23.41 -0.56 4.27
C ALA A 53 24.92 -0.42 4.47
N LYS A 54 25.38 0.62 5.18
CA LYS A 54 26.81 0.85 5.44
C LYS A 54 27.33 -0.07 6.54
N ALA A 55 26.58 -0.20 7.63
CA ALA A 55 26.89 -1.16 8.69
C ALA A 55 26.64 -2.61 8.24
N GLN A 56 25.89 -2.79 7.15
CA GLN A 56 25.42 -4.07 6.65
C GLN A 56 24.60 -4.84 7.70
N THR A 57 23.87 -4.14 8.56
CA THR A 57 23.02 -4.71 9.61
C THR A 57 21.53 -4.54 9.32
N PHE A 58 20.72 -5.41 9.91
CA PHE A 58 19.27 -5.23 9.97
C PHE A 58 18.84 -5.21 11.43
N SER A 59 17.93 -4.31 11.77
CA SER A 59 17.13 -4.42 13.00
C SER A 59 15.77 -5.01 12.65
N ARG A 60 15.22 -5.78 13.59
CA ARG A 60 13.97 -6.53 13.40
C ARG A 60 13.00 -6.20 14.53
N LEU A 61 11.74 -5.93 14.18
CA LEU A 61 10.63 -5.79 15.10
C LEU A 61 9.48 -6.69 14.65
N ASP A 62 9.00 -7.53 15.57
CA ASP A 62 7.92 -8.47 15.32
C ASP A 62 6.59 -7.90 15.82
N VAL A 63 5.58 -7.89 14.95
CA VAL A 63 4.28 -7.28 15.22
C VAL A 63 3.17 -8.30 14.95
N ARG A 64 2.32 -8.56 15.96
CA ARG A 64 1.14 -9.45 15.85
C ARG A 64 -0.07 -8.74 15.23
N ARG A 65 0.17 -8.06 14.11
CA ARG A 65 -0.83 -7.38 13.28
C ARG A 65 -0.45 -7.50 11.81
N GLU A 66 -1.44 -7.40 10.94
CA GLU A 66 -1.22 -7.17 9.52
C GLU A 66 -0.94 -5.68 9.32
N LEU A 67 0.29 -5.32 8.96
CA LEU A 67 0.64 -3.94 8.62
C LEU A 67 0.29 -3.65 7.16
N ARG A 68 -0.23 -2.46 6.90
CA ARG A 68 -0.75 -2.05 5.59
C ARG A 68 0.14 -1.04 4.88
N ASP A 69 0.80 -0.17 5.62
CA ASP A 69 1.63 0.89 5.05
C ASP A 69 2.82 1.19 5.97
N VAL A 70 3.92 1.66 5.37
CA VAL A 70 5.11 2.15 6.05
C VAL A 70 5.64 3.38 5.33
N ARG A 71 5.95 4.44 6.06
CA ARG A 71 6.50 5.69 5.50
C ARG A 71 7.71 6.18 6.28
N VAL A 72 8.58 6.91 5.60
CA VAL A 72 9.66 7.66 6.24
C VAL A 72 9.08 8.86 6.98
N VAL A 73 9.47 9.06 8.23
CA VAL A 73 9.15 10.28 8.98
C VAL A 73 10.13 11.37 8.56
N PRO A 74 9.67 12.55 8.09
CA PRO A 74 10.55 13.65 7.70
C PRO A 74 11.50 14.04 8.84
N ARG A 75 12.79 14.19 8.51
CA ARG A 75 13.85 14.60 9.43
C ARG A 75 14.29 16.03 9.15
N ALA A 76 14.71 16.73 10.21
CA ALA A 76 15.21 18.11 10.09
C ALA A 76 16.63 18.17 9.50
N ASP A 77 17.43 17.12 9.68
CA ASP A 77 18.80 16.99 9.18
C ASP A 77 19.00 15.68 8.42
N GLU A 78 19.80 15.70 7.35
CA GLU A 78 20.06 14.49 6.55
C GLU A 78 21.04 13.50 7.21
N VAL A 79 21.62 13.89 8.35
CA VAL A 79 22.69 13.14 9.02
C VAL A 79 22.14 12.12 10.02
N SER A 80 21.01 12.41 10.65
CA SER A 80 20.41 11.54 11.66
C SER A 80 19.85 10.26 11.06
N GLU A 81 19.92 9.17 11.82
CA GLU A 81 19.23 7.93 11.45
C GLU A 81 17.73 8.20 11.34
N PRO A 82 17.08 7.79 10.23
CA PRO A 82 15.67 8.11 10.00
C PRO A 82 14.76 7.34 10.94
N SER A 83 13.56 7.87 11.12
CA SER A 83 12.44 7.14 11.74
C SER A 83 11.44 6.74 10.68
N TYR A 84 10.66 5.70 10.98
CA TYR A 84 9.61 5.17 10.12
C TYR A 84 8.31 5.09 10.89
N VAL A 85 7.19 5.29 10.22
CA VAL A 85 5.86 5.05 10.78
C VAL A 85 5.18 3.94 10.00
N ALA A 86 4.58 2.97 10.69
CA ALA A 86 3.81 1.90 10.09
C ALA A 86 2.38 1.88 10.64
N LEU A 87 1.42 1.55 9.78
CA LEU A 87 -0.01 1.46 10.10
C LEU A 87 -0.49 0.02 9.95
N SER A 88 -1.24 -0.47 10.92
CA SER A 88 -1.93 -1.76 10.83
C SER A 88 -3.29 -1.66 10.16
N LEU A 89 -3.83 -2.80 9.71
CA LEU A 89 -5.17 -2.91 9.17
C LEU A 89 -6.26 -2.43 10.13
N ASN A 90 -6.05 -2.52 11.45
CA ASN A 90 -7.07 -2.28 12.48
C ASN A 90 -6.88 -0.97 13.27
N GLY A 91 -5.83 -0.19 12.98
CA GLY A 91 -5.62 1.14 13.58
C GLY A 91 -4.50 1.26 14.61
N ASP A 92 -3.65 0.24 14.79
CA ASP A 92 -2.35 0.37 15.45
C ASP A 92 -1.37 1.18 14.60
N ILE A 93 -0.64 2.10 15.22
CA ILE A 93 0.44 2.90 14.64
C ILE A 93 1.74 2.59 15.38
N TYR A 94 2.79 2.23 14.62
CA TYR A 94 4.12 1.96 15.14
C TYR A 94 5.10 3.02 14.64
N LEU A 95 5.73 3.76 15.55
CA LEU A 95 6.82 4.68 15.25
C LEU A 95 8.15 3.99 15.57
N ILE A 96 8.93 3.66 14.55
CA ILE A 96 10.22 2.99 14.66
C ILE A 96 11.32 4.05 14.55
N SER A 97 12.05 4.27 15.63
CA SER A 97 13.13 5.26 15.70
C SER A 97 14.46 4.60 16.12
N PRO A 98 15.59 5.31 15.98
CA PRO A 98 16.88 4.83 16.48
C PRO A 98 16.89 4.54 17.99
N ASN A 99 16.01 5.22 18.74
CA ASN A 99 15.88 5.06 20.19
C ASN A 99 14.92 3.93 20.59
N GLY A 100 14.37 3.20 19.61
CA GLY A 100 13.39 2.14 19.82
C GLY A 100 12.05 2.41 19.15
N ALA A 101 11.12 1.47 19.33
CA ALA A 101 9.79 1.53 18.75
C ALA A 101 8.75 2.00 19.78
N GLN A 102 7.83 2.85 19.33
CA GLN A 102 6.67 3.28 20.09
C GLN A 102 5.40 2.78 19.39
N HIS A 103 4.40 2.42 20.19
CA HIS A 103 3.11 1.96 19.74
C HIS A 103 2.03 2.91 20.23
N SER A 104 1.07 3.21 19.36
CA SER A 104 -0.12 3.97 19.68
C SER A 104 -1.32 3.42 18.90
N VAL A 105 -2.52 3.75 19.35
CA VAL A 105 -3.76 3.27 18.75
C VAL A 105 -4.62 4.47 18.38
N ILE A 106 -5.26 4.40 17.22
CA ILE A 106 -6.28 5.37 16.81
C ILE A 106 -7.55 5.14 17.66
N PRO A 107 -8.04 6.12 18.43
CA PRO A 107 -9.21 5.95 19.27
C PRO A 107 -10.47 5.57 18.47
N GLY A 108 -11.30 4.70 19.04
CA GLY A 108 -12.56 4.24 18.47
C GLY A 108 -12.41 3.22 17.34
N THR A 109 -11.28 2.51 17.27
CA THR A 109 -10.97 1.50 16.24
C THR A 109 -10.85 0.11 16.85
N GLN A 110 -10.82 -0.92 16.00
CA GLN A 110 -10.66 -2.31 16.43
C GLN A 110 -9.32 -2.59 17.13
N ALA A 111 -8.30 -1.76 16.90
CA ALA A 111 -7.08 -1.83 17.67
C ALA A 111 -7.26 -1.44 19.15
N GLU A 112 -8.29 -0.63 19.48
CA GLU A 112 -8.63 -0.25 20.86
C GLU A 112 -9.63 -1.22 21.50
N SER A 113 -10.62 -1.68 20.74
CA SER A 113 -11.69 -2.55 21.24
C SER A 113 -12.31 -3.41 20.13
N ASP A 114 -12.53 -4.69 20.40
CA ASP A 114 -13.20 -5.62 19.47
C ASP A 114 -14.65 -5.22 19.14
N ASP A 115 -15.28 -4.42 20.01
CA ASP A 115 -16.65 -3.90 19.81
C ASP A 115 -16.69 -2.64 18.92
N ALA A 116 -15.53 -2.08 18.57
CA ALA A 116 -15.45 -0.89 17.72
C ALA A 116 -15.87 -1.21 16.27
N PRO A 117 -16.31 -0.20 15.50
CA PRO A 117 -16.59 -0.37 14.09
C PRO A 117 -15.41 -0.97 13.32
N GLU A 118 -15.70 -1.91 12.42
CA GLU A 118 -14.71 -2.49 11.53
C GLU A 118 -14.32 -1.48 10.45
N ILE A 119 -13.16 -0.85 10.66
CA ILE A 119 -12.56 0.09 9.72
C ILE A 119 -11.26 -0.55 9.23
N LEU A 120 -11.23 -0.87 7.94
CA LEU A 120 -10.04 -1.39 7.29
C LEU A 120 -9.16 -0.21 6.85
N PHE A 121 -8.04 -0.03 7.55
CA PHE A 121 -7.09 1.03 7.24
C PHE A 121 -6.22 0.69 6.04
N SER A 122 -5.91 1.69 5.22
CA SER A 122 -5.21 1.50 3.94
C SER A 122 -3.82 2.15 3.91
N SER A 123 -3.67 3.34 4.49
CA SER A 123 -2.47 4.17 4.29
C SER A 123 -2.30 5.24 5.37
N ILE A 124 -1.04 5.61 5.61
CA ILE A 124 -0.61 6.65 6.56
C ILE A 124 0.36 7.60 5.88
N LEU A 125 0.33 8.88 6.25
CA LEU A 125 1.31 9.87 5.82
C LEU A 125 1.67 10.82 6.97
N PRO A 126 2.96 11.04 7.26
CA PRO A 126 3.40 12.10 8.15
C PRO A 126 3.04 13.49 7.62
N VAL A 127 2.36 14.29 8.44
CA VAL A 127 2.03 15.69 8.14
C VAL A 127 2.38 16.55 9.35
N GLY A 128 3.54 17.20 9.29
CA GLY A 128 4.10 17.89 10.45
C GLY A 128 4.41 16.91 11.58
N ASP A 129 3.84 17.15 12.76
CA ASP A 129 3.94 16.26 13.93
C ASP A 129 2.79 15.26 14.05
N GLN A 130 1.83 15.27 13.11
CA GLN A 130 0.62 14.45 13.09
C GLN A 130 0.65 13.38 11.99
N TRP A 131 -0.33 12.47 12.04
CA TRP A 131 -0.55 11.41 11.07
C TRP A 131 -1.83 11.68 10.29
N LEU A 132 -1.72 11.81 8.97
CA LEU A 132 -2.87 11.67 8.08
C LEU A 132 -3.09 10.17 7.86
N VAL A 133 -4.27 9.68 8.22
CA VAL A 133 -4.62 8.25 8.11
C VAL A 133 -5.88 8.11 7.27
N ALA A 134 -5.83 7.17 6.32
CA ALA A 134 -6.94 6.83 5.46
C ALA A 134 -7.36 5.35 5.61
N GLY A 135 -8.64 5.09 5.41
CA GLY A 135 -9.22 3.76 5.47
C GLY A 135 -10.64 3.71 4.91
N GLY A 136 -11.31 2.59 5.14
CA GLY A 136 -12.69 2.39 4.75
C GLY A 136 -13.69 3.24 5.54
N GLU A 137 -14.96 3.11 5.18
CA GLU A 137 -16.10 3.73 5.89
C GLU A 137 -15.96 5.26 6.06
N GLY A 138 -15.37 5.93 5.06
CA GLY A 138 -15.20 7.38 5.07
C GLY A 138 -14.06 7.90 5.96
N PHE A 139 -13.18 7.03 6.48
CA PHE A 139 -12.12 7.46 7.38
C PHE A 139 -10.98 8.18 6.63
N LEU A 140 -10.92 9.51 6.72
CA LEU A 140 -9.73 10.30 6.42
C LEU A 140 -9.52 11.33 7.52
N LYS A 141 -8.60 11.04 8.46
CA LYS A 141 -8.38 11.89 9.64
C LYS A 141 -6.93 12.28 9.80
N LEU A 142 -6.72 13.49 10.29
CA LEU A 142 -5.43 14.01 10.71
C LEU A 142 -5.38 14.03 12.23
N GLY A 143 -4.38 13.40 12.82
CA GLY A 143 -4.31 13.34 14.28
C GLY A 143 -3.07 12.67 14.83
N LYS A 144 -2.98 12.69 16.15
CA LYS A 144 -1.96 12.00 16.93
C LYS A 144 -2.49 11.76 18.34
N GLU A 145 -2.13 10.61 18.91
CA GLU A 145 -2.60 10.20 20.22
C GLU A 145 -4.14 10.26 20.30
N LYS A 146 -4.69 11.12 21.16
CA LYS A 146 -6.13 11.24 21.41
C LYS A 146 -6.84 12.29 20.56
N SER A 147 -6.11 13.09 19.78
CA SER A 147 -6.69 14.20 19.02
C SER A 147 -6.72 13.86 17.53
N TRP A 148 -7.92 13.72 16.97
CA TRP A 148 -8.16 13.38 15.58
C TRP A 148 -9.25 14.26 14.97
N GLN A 149 -8.95 14.86 13.83
CA GLN A 149 -9.85 15.72 13.07
C GLN A 149 -10.19 15.07 11.74
N ASP A 150 -11.47 15.08 11.37
CA ASP A 150 -11.90 14.73 10.02
C ASP A 150 -11.42 15.80 9.03
N VAL A 151 -10.71 15.35 8.00
CA VAL A 151 -10.17 16.21 6.95
C VAL A 151 -10.59 15.72 5.57
N SER A 152 -11.63 14.89 5.48
CA SER A 152 -12.17 14.38 4.21
C SER A 152 -12.63 15.52 3.30
N PRO A 153 -12.28 15.52 2.00
CA PRO A 153 -12.92 16.43 1.06
C PRO A 153 -14.41 16.09 0.92
N PRO A 154 -15.26 17.07 0.58
CA PRO A 154 -16.67 16.81 0.33
C PRO A 154 -16.82 15.92 -0.90
N LEU A 155 -17.36 14.72 -0.71
CA LEU A 155 -17.69 13.78 -1.79
C LEU A 155 -19.08 13.19 -1.50
N PRO A 156 -20.14 13.62 -2.23
CA PRO A 156 -21.48 13.12 -1.98
C PRO A 156 -21.57 11.62 -2.24
N THR A 157 -22.35 10.93 -1.42
CA THR A 157 -22.67 9.52 -1.60
C THR A 157 -24.12 9.40 -2.05
N GLU A 158 -24.30 8.92 -3.27
CA GLU A 158 -25.61 8.70 -3.88
C GLU A 158 -25.91 7.21 -3.95
N TYR A 159 -27.19 6.85 -3.94
CA TYR A 159 -27.59 5.46 -4.18
C TYR A 159 -27.04 4.96 -5.53
N PRO A 160 -26.52 3.72 -5.62
CA PRO A 160 -26.46 2.69 -4.59
C PRO A 160 -25.12 2.62 -3.84
N TYR A 161 -24.30 3.66 -3.90
CA TYR A 161 -22.93 3.63 -3.40
C TYR A 161 -22.86 3.75 -1.88
N LYS A 162 -21.82 3.16 -1.29
CA LYS A 162 -21.43 3.46 0.10
C LYS A 162 -20.50 4.67 0.15
N VAL A 163 -20.28 5.16 1.38
CA VAL A 163 -19.27 6.19 1.67
C VAL A 163 -17.90 5.78 1.10
N PRO A 164 -17.06 6.73 0.68
CA PRO A 164 -15.79 6.42 0.05
C PRO A 164 -14.85 5.69 1.01
N ASP A 165 -14.16 4.68 0.49
CA ASP A 165 -12.93 4.20 1.08
C ASP A 165 -11.79 5.13 0.62
N TRP A 166 -11.07 5.71 1.57
CA TRP A 166 -9.98 6.65 1.28
C TRP A 166 -8.64 5.94 1.18
N THR A 167 -7.77 6.43 0.30
CA THR A 167 -6.37 5.99 0.18
C THR A 167 -5.48 7.20 -0.08
N ILE A 168 -4.36 7.27 0.63
CA ILE A 168 -3.29 8.24 0.38
C ILE A 168 -2.34 7.60 -0.62
N VAL A 169 -2.20 8.22 -1.77
CA VAL A 169 -1.30 7.78 -2.84
C VAL A 169 0.13 8.16 -2.45
N GLY A 170 0.34 9.44 -2.15
CA GLY A 170 1.64 9.97 -1.75
C GLY A 170 1.59 11.48 -1.63
N ALA A 171 2.77 12.10 -1.61
CA ALA A 171 2.92 13.55 -1.67
C ALA A 171 4.03 13.90 -2.66
N ASN A 172 3.86 15.01 -3.38
CA ASN A 172 4.88 15.51 -4.28
C ASN A 172 5.96 16.33 -3.54
N GLN A 173 6.98 16.77 -4.28
CA GLN A 173 8.07 17.60 -3.74
C GLN A 173 7.61 18.94 -3.15
N ALA A 174 6.46 19.48 -3.58
CA ALA A 174 5.87 20.70 -3.02
C ALA A 174 5.06 20.45 -1.72
N GLY A 175 4.91 19.19 -1.33
CA GLY A 175 4.12 18.77 -0.17
C GLY A 175 2.61 18.80 -0.42
N ASP A 176 2.16 18.82 -1.67
CA ASP A 176 0.77 18.52 -2.00
C ASP A 176 0.55 17.00 -1.92
N ILE A 177 -0.49 16.63 -1.18
CA ILE A 177 -0.88 15.25 -0.90
C ILE A 177 -1.90 14.82 -1.94
N PHE A 178 -1.76 13.60 -2.43
CA PHE A 178 -2.65 12.95 -3.39
C PHE A 178 -3.48 11.91 -2.65
N ILE A 179 -4.80 12.06 -2.67
CA ILE A 179 -5.74 11.11 -2.05
C ILE A 179 -6.79 10.68 -3.06
N VAL A 180 -7.28 9.46 -2.91
CA VAL A 180 -8.32 8.90 -3.76
C VAL A 180 -9.49 8.44 -2.90
N GLY A 181 -10.68 8.92 -3.25
CA GLY A 181 -11.93 8.38 -2.72
C GLY A 181 -12.47 7.32 -3.67
N THR A 182 -12.67 6.11 -3.18
CA THR A 182 -13.25 5.01 -3.95
C THR A 182 -14.63 4.67 -3.41
N GLN A 183 -15.67 4.88 -4.21
CA GLN A 183 -17.03 4.49 -3.88
C GLN A 183 -17.40 3.20 -4.62
N THR A 184 -17.94 2.24 -3.88
CA THR A 184 -18.42 0.95 -4.40
C THR A 184 -19.90 0.79 -4.08
N ALA A 185 -20.60 -0.03 -4.86
CA ALA A 185 -21.98 -0.37 -4.57
C ALA A 185 -22.11 -0.94 -3.15
N ASN A 186 -23.05 -0.43 -2.37
CA ASN A 186 -23.27 -0.88 -1.01
C ASN A 186 -23.96 -2.25 -1.06
N ALA A 187 -23.22 -3.30 -0.68
CA ALA A 187 -23.72 -4.67 -0.68
C ALA A 187 -25.01 -4.85 0.15
N ARG A 188 -25.31 -3.99 1.13
CA ARG A 188 -26.58 -4.04 1.88
C ARG A 188 -27.81 -3.78 1.00
N HIS A 189 -27.68 -3.06 -0.11
CA HIS A 189 -28.80 -2.84 -1.05
C HIS A 189 -29.05 -4.04 -1.99
N PHE A 190 -28.09 -4.97 -2.07
CA PHE A 190 -28.12 -6.09 -3.01
C PHE A 190 -28.06 -7.45 -2.31
N ASN A 191 -27.76 -7.50 -1.01
CA ASN A 191 -27.79 -8.73 -0.25
C ASN A 191 -29.22 -9.03 0.24
N LEU A 192 -29.70 -10.24 -0.05
CA LEU A 192 -31.01 -10.69 0.43
C LEU A 192 -30.93 -11.22 1.87
N TYR A 193 -31.39 -10.43 2.83
CA TYR A 193 -31.45 -10.76 4.26
C TYR A 193 -32.87 -10.61 4.86
N PRO A 194 -33.18 -11.23 6.01
CA PRO A 194 -34.43 -11.01 6.72
C PRO A 194 -34.63 -9.51 7.08
N GLY A 195 -35.59 -8.86 6.42
CA GLY A 195 -35.82 -7.41 6.52
C GLY A 195 -35.53 -6.62 5.25
N HIS A 196 -34.92 -7.24 4.23
CA HIS A 196 -34.82 -6.67 2.89
C HIS A 196 -36.22 -6.55 2.25
N PRO A 197 -36.56 -5.47 1.51
CA PRO A 197 -37.90 -5.27 0.95
C PRO A 197 -38.42 -6.40 0.05
N LEU A 198 -37.50 -7.08 -0.64
CA LEU A 198 -37.81 -8.23 -1.51
C LEU A 198 -37.79 -9.58 -0.79
N TYR A 199 -37.43 -9.64 0.50
CA TYR A 199 -37.36 -10.88 1.25
C TYR A 199 -38.74 -11.28 1.80
N ARG A 200 -39.13 -12.54 1.57
CA ARG A 200 -40.32 -13.16 2.18
C ARG A 200 -39.90 -14.42 2.94
N LYS A 201 -40.44 -14.61 4.14
CA LYS A 201 -40.05 -15.75 5.01
C LYS A 201 -40.46 -17.10 4.42
N ASP A 202 -41.53 -17.12 3.62
CA ASP A 202 -42.12 -18.28 2.95
C ASP A 202 -41.64 -18.45 1.49
N MET A 203 -40.63 -17.69 1.06
CA MET A 203 -40.05 -17.80 -0.28
C MET A 203 -39.41 -19.19 -0.48
N PRO A 204 -39.75 -19.92 -1.56
CA PRO A 204 -39.07 -21.16 -1.93
C PRO A 204 -37.57 -20.94 -2.17
N ASP A 205 -36.74 -21.95 -1.88
CA ASP A 205 -35.29 -21.84 -2.00
C ASP A 205 -34.83 -21.47 -3.42
N GLU A 206 -35.49 -22.01 -4.45
CA GLU A 206 -35.20 -21.68 -5.86
C GLU A 206 -35.47 -20.20 -6.16
N GLU A 207 -36.60 -19.66 -5.70
CA GLU A 207 -36.94 -18.25 -5.86
C GLU A 207 -35.92 -17.36 -5.12
N ARG A 208 -35.50 -17.78 -3.93
CA ARG A 208 -34.48 -17.09 -3.14
C ARG A 208 -33.12 -17.07 -3.83
N PHE A 209 -32.74 -18.17 -4.46
CA PHE A 209 -31.49 -18.28 -5.20
C PHE A 209 -31.49 -17.39 -6.44
N GLU A 210 -32.54 -17.45 -7.27
CA GLU A 210 -32.64 -16.62 -8.47
C GLU A 210 -32.72 -15.12 -8.14
N LEU A 211 -33.39 -14.74 -7.06
CA LEU A 211 -33.41 -13.35 -6.60
C LEU A 211 -32.03 -12.87 -6.14
N LYS A 212 -31.30 -13.67 -5.37
CA LYS A 212 -29.91 -13.33 -4.97
C LYS A 212 -29.03 -13.14 -6.20
N LYS A 213 -29.10 -14.07 -7.16
CA LYS A 213 -28.35 -13.99 -8.41
C LYS A 213 -28.67 -12.71 -9.18
N LYS A 214 -29.95 -12.33 -9.27
CA LYS A 214 -30.38 -11.08 -9.91
C LYS A 214 -29.80 -9.84 -9.20
N LEU A 215 -29.88 -9.79 -7.87
CA LEU A 215 -29.36 -8.67 -7.08
C LEU A 215 -27.83 -8.56 -7.19
N TYR A 216 -27.10 -9.68 -7.19
CA TYR A 216 -25.65 -9.67 -7.43
C TYR A 216 -25.30 -9.19 -8.84
N ALA A 217 -26.03 -9.65 -9.86
CA ALA A 217 -25.83 -9.17 -11.23
C ALA A 217 -26.13 -7.67 -11.37
N GLU A 218 -27.13 -7.16 -10.63
CA GLU A 218 -27.43 -5.73 -10.55
C GLU A 218 -26.30 -4.95 -9.85
N MET A 219 -25.81 -5.44 -8.72
CA MET A 219 -24.66 -4.86 -8.01
C MET A 219 -23.43 -4.75 -8.92
N ASP A 220 -23.11 -5.82 -9.64
CA ASP A 220 -21.95 -5.90 -10.55
C ASP A 220 -22.08 -4.98 -11.76
N SER A 221 -23.28 -4.49 -12.08
CA SER A 221 -23.49 -3.51 -13.14
C SER A 221 -23.08 -2.09 -12.75
N TYR A 222 -22.93 -1.81 -11.44
CA TYR A 222 -22.52 -0.50 -10.95
C TYR A 222 -20.98 -0.38 -10.95
N PRO A 223 -20.42 0.61 -11.67
CA PRO A 223 -18.99 0.80 -11.71
C PRO A 223 -18.47 1.28 -10.35
N ARG A 224 -17.24 0.90 -10.01
CA ARG A 224 -16.50 1.58 -8.93
C ARG A 224 -16.21 3.01 -9.36
N LEU A 225 -16.57 3.98 -8.53
CA LEU A 225 -16.30 5.38 -8.76
C LEU A 225 -15.02 5.79 -8.05
N LYS A 226 -14.13 6.49 -8.76
CA LYS A 226 -12.88 7.01 -8.20
C LYS A 226 -12.81 8.51 -8.40
N THR A 227 -12.40 9.22 -7.36
CA THR A 227 -12.15 10.66 -7.44
C THR A 227 -10.80 10.96 -6.83
N LEU A 228 -9.91 11.57 -7.63
CA LEU A 228 -8.61 12.05 -7.19
C LEU A 228 -8.74 13.45 -6.61
N PHE A 229 -8.17 13.67 -5.44
CA PHE A 229 -8.00 14.98 -4.85
C PHE A 229 -6.51 15.25 -4.60
N THR A 230 -6.12 16.51 -4.73
CA THR A 230 -4.78 16.99 -4.42
C THR A 230 -4.84 18.21 -3.51
N GLY A 231 -3.85 18.37 -2.63
CA GLY A 231 -3.69 19.58 -1.84
C GLY A 231 -3.22 19.27 -0.43
N ARG A 232 -3.76 19.98 0.56
CA ARG A 232 -3.43 19.79 1.98
C ARG A 232 -4.70 19.55 2.79
N PRO A 233 -4.59 18.97 4.01
CA PRO A 233 -5.76 18.82 4.88
C PRO A 233 -6.51 20.14 5.05
N GLY A 234 -7.81 20.14 4.72
CA GLY A 234 -8.68 21.32 4.75
C GLY A 234 -8.67 22.18 3.48
N SER A 235 -7.82 21.89 2.50
CA SER A 235 -7.76 22.60 1.21
C SER A 235 -7.53 21.61 0.07
N TRP A 236 -8.58 20.85 -0.25
CA TRP A 236 -8.55 19.85 -1.32
C TRP A 236 -9.10 20.40 -2.62
N LYS A 237 -8.47 19.99 -3.73
CA LYS A 237 -8.94 20.23 -5.08
C LYS A 237 -9.17 18.91 -5.79
N GLN A 238 -10.37 18.73 -6.32
CA GLN A 238 -10.68 17.59 -7.18
C GLN A 238 -9.93 17.70 -8.50
N GLN A 239 -9.37 16.58 -8.95
CA GLN A 239 -8.70 16.46 -10.24
C GLN A 239 -9.53 15.60 -11.19
N ALA A 240 -9.49 15.95 -12.48
CA ALA A 240 -10.12 15.16 -13.52
C ALA A 240 -9.36 13.85 -13.70
N LEU A 241 -10.10 12.74 -13.76
CA LEU A 241 -9.59 11.43 -14.12
C LEU A 241 -10.20 11.00 -15.47
N PRO A 242 -9.48 10.23 -16.29
CA PRO A 242 -10.09 9.62 -17.47
C PRO A 242 -11.26 8.72 -17.09
N ASP A 243 -12.32 8.69 -17.90
CA ASP A 243 -13.55 7.95 -17.58
C ASP A 243 -13.30 6.46 -17.25
N ARG A 244 -12.37 5.81 -17.97
CA ARG A 244 -11.98 4.41 -17.71
C ARG A 244 -11.40 4.16 -16.31
N ILE A 245 -10.84 5.20 -15.69
CA ILE A 245 -10.32 5.17 -14.32
C ILE A 245 -11.39 5.62 -13.33
N ALA A 246 -12.06 6.74 -13.64
CA ALA A 246 -13.06 7.37 -12.79
C ALA A 246 -14.30 6.49 -12.59
N ARG A 247 -14.69 5.69 -13.59
CA ARG A 247 -15.86 4.82 -13.61
C ARG A 247 -15.49 3.48 -14.24
N SER A 248 -15.15 2.50 -13.41
CA SER A 248 -14.68 1.21 -13.88
C SER A 248 -15.48 0.07 -13.31
N LEU A 249 -15.83 -0.92 -14.14
CA LEU A 249 -16.24 -2.22 -13.62
C LEU A 249 -15.08 -2.85 -12.82
N PRO A 250 -15.38 -3.65 -11.78
CA PRO A 250 -14.34 -4.24 -10.94
C PRO A 250 -13.42 -5.12 -11.77
N ALA A 251 -12.15 -4.73 -11.91
CA ALA A 251 -10.99 -5.64 -11.91
C ALA A 251 -9.63 -4.93 -12.09
N TYR A 252 -9.53 -3.74 -12.71
CA TYR A 252 -8.18 -3.27 -13.12
C TYR A 252 -7.86 -1.79 -12.98
N SER A 253 -8.81 -0.86 -12.97
CA SER A 253 -8.42 0.55 -12.85
C SER A 253 -8.26 0.96 -11.40
N TYR A 254 -7.17 1.64 -11.09
CA TYR A 254 -6.84 2.23 -9.80
C TYR A 254 -5.76 3.29 -10.00
N ILE A 255 -5.56 4.15 -9.02
CA ILE A 255 -4.41 5.05 -8.93
C ILE A 255 -3.51 4.45 -7.87
N ALA A 256 -2.24 4.27 -8.20
CA ALA A 256 -1.30 3.54 -7.38
C ALA A 256 -0.32 4.47 -6.67
N ASP A 257 0.22 5.42 -7.44
CA ASP A 257 1.38 6.18 -7.00
C ASP A 257 1.48 7.54 -7.71
N VAL A 258 2.30 8.43 -7.14
CA VAL A 258 2.62 9.75 -7.65
C VAL A 258 4.14 9.97 -7.62
N GLU A 259 4.70 10.41 -8.74
CA GLU A 259 6.14 10.65 -8.85
C GLU A 259 6.41 12.03 -9.42
N SER A 260 7.24 12.84 -8.75
CA SER A 260 7.53 14.20 -9.21
C SER A 260 8.43 14.24 -10.45
N ASP A 261 8.00 14.96 -11.47
CA ASP A 261 8.78 15.35 -12.65
C ASP A 261 9.44 16.73 -12.40
N GLY A 262 10.28 16.80 -11.37
CA GLY A 262 10.92 18.05 -10.94
C GLY A 262 9.95 18.95 -10.18
N SER A 263 10.17 20.27 -10.21
CA SER A 263 9.36 21.22 -9.43
C SER A 263 7.98 21.54 -10.03
N ASP A 264 7.78 21.27 -11.32
CA ASP A 264 6.69 21.89 -12.08
C ASP A 264 5.61 20.89 -12.50
N ALA A 265 5.90 19.59 -12.41
CA ALA A 265 5.00 18.54 -12.82
C ALA A 265 5.18 17.29 -11.96
N ASP A 266 4.14 16.47 -11.93
CA ASP A 266 4.04 15.19 -11.29
C ASP A 266 3.41 14.21 -12.30
N TYR A 267 3.81 12.95 -12.19
CA TYR A 267 3.13 11.82 -12.80
C TYR A 267 2.15 11.22 -11.81
N VAL A 268 0.92 10.94 -12.25
CA VAL A 268 -0.03 10.10 -11.52
C VAL A 268 -0.17 8.80 -12.31
N ILE A 269 0.07 7.67 -11.65
CA ILE A 269 0.16 6.37 -12.31
C ILE A 269 -0.76 5.35 -11.67
N GLY A 270 -1.10 4.30 -12.42
CA GLY A 270 -1.87 3.19 -11.86
C GLY A 270 -2.31 2.13 -12.84
N GLY A 271 -3.43 1.48 -12.51
CA GLY A 271 -4.02 0.40 -13.30
C GLY A 271 -4.57 0.86 -14.65
N ASP A 272 -4.83 -0.10 -15.55
CA ASP A 272 -5.30 0.17 -16.92
C ASP A 272 -4.36 1.10 -17.72
N GLY A 273 -3.04 0.91 -17.52
CA GLY A 273 -1.98 1.66 -18.18
C GLY A 273 -1.92 3.14 -17.82
N LEU A 274 -2.55 3.57 -16.72
CA LEU A 274 -2.69 4.98 -16.37
C LEU A 274 -1.32 5.65 -16.17
N VAL A 275 -1.09 6.68 -16.96
CA VAL A 275 -0.06 7.70 -16.76
C VAL A 275 -0.67 9.06 -17.09
N MET A 276 -0.80 9.91 -16.08
CA MET A 276 -1.16 11.32 -16.25
C MET A 276 0.01 12.20 -15.88
N LYS A 277 0.12 13.38 -16.50
CA LYS A 277 1.16 14.37 -16.22
C LYS A 277 0.55 15.74 -16.01
N GLY A 278 1.01 16.47 -15.00
CA GLY A 278 0.54 17.82 -14.71
C GLY A 278 0.92 18.24 -13.30
N ASN A 279 0.20 19.20 -12.71
CA ASN A 279 0.40 19.55 -11.31
C ASN A 279 -0.92 19.92 -10.64
N PRO A 280 -1.01 19.93 -9.30
CA PRO A 280 -2.24 20.23 -8.57
C PRO A 280 -2.93 21.55 -8.99
N GLN A 281 -2.15 22.57 -9.40
CA GLN A 281 -2.66 23.90 -9.74
C GLN A 281 -3.25 23.95 -11.15
N ALA A 282 -2.53 23.45 -12.15
CA ALA A 282 -2.94 23.45 -13.56
C ALA A 282 -3.88 22.28 -13.91
N GLY A 283 -3.87 21.22 -13.10
CA GLY A 283 -4.53 19.95 -13.40
C GLY A 283 -3.62 18.98 -14.15
N PHE A 284 -4.17 17.82 -14.48
CA PHE A 284 -3.45 16.69 -15.07
C PHE A 284 -4.01 16.33 -16.44
N THR A 285 -3.12 15.95 -17.35
CA THR A 285 -3.46 15.44 -18.68
C THR A 285 -3.12 13.96 -18.78
N ASP A 286 -4.00 13.17 -19.36
CA ASP A 286 -3.75 11.75 -19.64
C ASP A 286 -2.78 11.60 -20.81
N VAL A 287 -1.63 10.99 -20.54
CA VAL A 287 -0.58 10.70 -21.53
C VAL A 287 -0.40 9.20 -21.74
N SER A 288 -1.34 8.39 -21.26
CA SER A 288 -1.32 6.93 -21.38
C SER A 288 -1.40 6.47 -22.84
N SER A 289 -0.76 5.34 -23.16
CA SER A 289 -0.94 4.65 -24.45
C SER A 289 -2.04 3.60 -24.38
N ILE A 290 -2.73 3.41 -25.51
CA ILE A 290 -3.65 2.28 -25.69
C ILE A 290 -2.91 0.94 -25.56
N ALA A 291 -1.65 0.89 -25.98
CA ALA A 291 -0.81 -0.32 -25.91
C ALA A 291 -0.30 -0.65 -24.50
N ASP A 292 -0.65 0.17 -23.50
CA ASP A 292 -0.29 -0.06 -22.10
C ASP A 292 -1.50 -0.45 -21.24
N ARG A 293 -2.71 -0.54 -21.81
CA ARG A 293 -3.96 -0.71 -21.04
C ARG A 293 -4.04 -2.03 -20.27
N GLU A 294 -3.34 -3.06 -20.72
CA GLU A 294 -3.24 -4.32 -19.97
C GLU A 294 -2.25 -4.25 -18.79
N LYS A 295 -1.46 -3.18 -18.68
CA LYS A 295 -0.44 -3.01 -17.64
C LYS A 295 -1.05 -2.39 -16.40
N ASN A 296 -0.80 -3.03 -15.26
CA ASN A 296 -1.28 -2.58 -13.96
C ASN A 296 -0.10 -2.03 -13.16
N PHE A 297 0.22 -0.77 -13.40
CA PHE A 297 1.31 -0.11 -12.69
C PHE A 297 0.94 0.03 -11.21
N LYS A 298 1.87 -0.33 -10.33
CA LYS A 298 1.71 -0.32 -8.88
C LYS A 298 2.59 0.72 -8.20
N ASP A 299 3.67 1.14 -8.86
CA ASP A 299 4.66 2.05 -8.31
C ASP A 299 5.48 2.70 -9.42
N GLY A 300 6.10 3.84 -9.12
CA GLY A 300 6.80 4.71 -10.08
C GLY A 300 8.02 5.35 -9.46
N ALA A 301 9.08 5.50 -10.25
CA ALA A 301 10.23 6.29 -9.81
C ALA A 301 10.93 6.95 -10.99
N ARG A 302 11.35 8.21 -10.83
CA ARG A 302 12.06 8.94 -11.86
C ARG A 302 13.55 8.66 -11.78
N LEU A 303 14.08 7.99 -12.81
CA LEU A 303 15.51 7.78 -12.98
C LEU A 303 16.01 8.70 -14.09
N ARG A 304 16.77 9.76 -13.73
CA ARG A 304 17.23 10.79 -14.67
C ARG A 304 16.03 11.42 -15.38
N ASN A 305 15.94 11.26 -16.70
CA ASN A 305 14.85 11.79 -17.53
C ASN A 305 13.78 10.74 -17.88
N GLU A 306 13.89 9.52 -17.35
CA GLU A 306 12.97 8.43 -17.64
C GLU A 306 12.09 8.15 -16.41
N LEU A 307 10.81 7.92 -16.65
CA LEU A 307 9.91 7.38 -15.62
C LEU A 307 10.01 5.84 -15.67
N ILE A 308 10.42 5.25 -14.55
CA ILE A 308 10.40 3.81 -14.36
C ILE A 308 9.08 3.43 -13.71
N LEU A 309 8.40 2.42 -14.26
CA LEU A 309 7.13 1.93 -13.77
C LEU A 309 7.27 0.48 -13.34
N ALA A 310 6.72 0.12 -12.19
CA ALA A 310 6.67 -1.24 -11.72
C ALA A 310 5.25 -1.80 -11.81
N THR A 311 5.17 -3.07 -12.20
CA THR A 311 4.00 -3.93 -12.00
C THR A 311 4.35 -5.00 -10.96
N GLY A 312 3.44 -5.92 -10.65
CA GLY A 312 3.75 -7.04 -9.75
C GLY A 312 4.71 -8.08 -10.33
N THR A 313 5.08 -7.98 -11.61
CA THR A 313 5.87 -9.00 -12.33
C THR A 313 6.99 -8.43 -13.19
N GLU A 314 6.93 -7.15 -13.54
CA GLU A 314 7.83 -6.53 -14.52
C GLU A 314 8.07 -5.06 -14.21
N LEU A 315 9.22 -4.55 -14.67
CA LEU A 315 9.54 -3.13 -14.72
C LEU A 315 9.44 -2.63 -16.15
N PHE A 316 9.13 -1.35 -16.30
CA PHE A 316 9.03 -0.66 -17.58
C PHE A 316 9.73 0.68 -17.55
N ARG A 317 10.24 1.11 -18.70
CA ARG A 317 10.62 2.51 -18.96
C ARG A 317 9.51 3.16 -19.76
N PHE A 318 9.01 4.29 -19.28
CA PHE A 318 8.05 5.11 -19.99
C PHE A 318 8.79 6.26 -20.68
N ASP A 319 8.69 6.31 -22.01
CA ASP A 319 9.38 7.32 -22.84
C ASP A 319 8.55 8.58 -23.11
N GLY A 320 7.44 8.75 -22.37
CA GLY A 320 6.45 9.80 -22.63
C GLY A 320 5.36 9.38 -23.62
N HIS A 321 5.51 8.24 -24.29
CA HIS A 321 4.48 7.69 -25.16
C HIS A 321 4.01 6.31 -24.73
N PHE A 322 4.90 5.33 -24.50
CA PHE A 322 4.51 4.00 -24.05
C PHE A 322 5.56 3.31 -23.17
N ALA A 323 5.12 2.32 -22.40
CA ALA A 323 5.94 1.58 -21.44
C ALA A 323 6.66 0.39 -22.10
N LYS A 324 8.00 0.43 -22.16
CA LYS A 324 8.84 -0.65 -22.70
C LYS A 324 9.42 -1.52 -21.57
N PRO A 325 9.39 -2.86 -21.67
CA PRO A 325 9.97 -3.73 -20.66
C PRO A 325 11.42 -3.38 -20.33
N PHE A 326 11.74 -3.41 -19.04
CA PHE A 326 13.01 -2.95 -18.48
C PHE A 326 13.47 -3.88 -17.35
N ALA A 327 13.96 -5.08 -17.70
CA ALA A 327 14.33 -6.07 -16.69
C ALA A 327 15.80 -5.93 -16.21
N PRO A 328 16.09 -6.29 -14.94
CA PRO A 328 17.45 -6.50 -14.47
C PRO A 328 18.17 -7.56 -15.31
N LYS A 329 19.39 -7.24 -15.77
CA LYS A 329 20.26 -8.19 -16.49
C LYS A 329 21.18 -8.95 -15.53
N VAL A 330 20.63 -9.45 -14.42
CA VAL A 330 21.38 -10.22 -13.41
C VAL A 330 20.93 -11.66 -13.46
N LYS A 331 21.88 -12.60 -13.38
CA LYS A 331 21.56 -14.01 -13.13
C LYS A 331 20.99 -14.12 -11.71
N MET A 332 19.69 -14.29 -11.59
CA MET A 332 19.01 -14.43 -10.30
C MET A 332 19.60 -15.63 -9.55
N ARG A 333 19.99 -15.38 -8.29
CA ARG A 333 20.72 -16.36 -7.46
C ARG A 333 19.81 -17.20 -6.57
N SER A 334 18.55 -16.82 -6.47
CA SER A 334 17.54 -17.38 -5.55
C SER A 334 16.20 -17.48 -6.27
N ALA A 335 15.43 -18.54 -5.99
CA ALA A 335 14.06 -18.68 -6.48
C ALA A 335 13.13 -17.68 -5.74
N PRO A 336 12.09 -17.14 -6.42
CA PRO A 336 11.74 -17.37 -7.81
C PRO A 336 12.71 -16.67 -8.78
N PHE A 337 13.05 -17.32 -9.90
CA PHE A 337 13.99 -16.80 -10.91
C PHE A 337 13.34 -15.78 -11.87
N VAL A 338 12.32 -15.07 -11.37
CA VAL A 338 11.62 -13.98 -12.06
C VAL A 338 11.52 -12.80 -11.12
N LEU A 339 11.59 -11.58 -11.65
CA LEU A 339 11.45 -10.36 -10.86
C LEU A 339 9.99 -10.20 -10.46
N GLN A 340 9.74 -9.82 -9.22
CA GLN A 340 8.41 -9.51 -8.71
C GLN A 340 8.53 -8.22 -7.89
N PRO A 341 8.52 -7.05 -8.56
CA PRO A 341 8.70 -5.77 -7.87
C PRO A 341 7.55 -5.53 -6.90
N SER A 342 7.88 -5.18 -5.66
CA SER A 342 6.92 -4.74 -4.65
C SER A 342 6.93 -3.21 -4.52
N ALA A 343 8.10 -2.60 -4.59
CA ALA A 343 8.29 -1.15 -4.52
C ALA A 343 9.59 -0.72 -5.23
N ILE A 344 9.62 0.49 -5.79
CA ILE A 344 10.79 1.07 -6.45
C ILE A 344 11.07 2.48 -5.93
N PHE A 345 12.35 2.84 -5.88
CA PHE A 345 12.79 4.17 -5.43
C PHE A 345 14.00 4.62 -6.22
N VAL A 346 14.17 5.93 -6.42
CA VAL A 346 15.41 6.50 -6.93
C VAL A 346 16.07 7.37 -5.86
N GLN A 347 17.35 7.08 -5.58
CA GLN A 347 18.16 7.82 -4.61
C GLN A 347 19.59 7.96 -5.14
N ASN A 348 20.10 9.19 -5.17
CA ASN A 348 21.44 9.51 -5.69
C ASN A 348 21.69 8.91 -7.10
N GLU A 349 20.74 9.10 -8.03
CA GLU A 349 20.79 8.57 -9.40
C GLU A 349 20.85 7.03 -9.52
N LYS A 350 20.53 6.30 -8.44
CA LYS A 350 20.44 4.85 -8.42
C LYS A 350 18.99 4.42 -8.26
N LEU A 351 18.58 3.41 -9.03
CA LEU A 351 17.26 2.79 -8.90
C LEU A 351 17.34 1.59 -7.95
N TYR A 352 16.50 1.59 -6.94
CA TYR A 352 16.30 0.51 -5.99
C TYR A 352 14.98 -0.18 -6.32
N VAL A 353 15.01 -1.51 -6.40
CA VAL A 353 13.82 -2.33 -6.64
C VAL A 353 13.72 -3.37 -5.55
N PHE A 354 12.73 -3.24 -4.68
CA PHE A 354 12.39 -4.23 -3.67
C PHE A 354 11.49 -5.29 -4.30
N ASP A 355 11.71 -6.55 -3.93
CA ASP A 355 11.09 -7.71 -4.58
C ASP A 355 10.43 -8.62 -3.56
N TYR A 356 9.24 -9.13 -3.90
CA TYR A 356 8.43 -9.99 -3.02
C TYR A 356 9.21 -11.21 -2.50
N GLY A 357 10.19 -11.72 -3.26
CA GLY A 357 11.06 -12.85 -2.93
C GLY A 357 12.16 -12.54 -1.91
N LEU A 358 11.97 -11.57 -1.01
CA LEU A 358 12.89 -11.19 0.07
C LEU A 358 14.28 -10.80 -0.42
N ARG A 359 14.32 -9.96 -1.45
CA ARG A 359 15.56 -9.45 -2.05
C ARG A 359 15.33 -8.03 -2.55
N TYR A 360 16.43 -7.35 -2.86
CA TYR A 360 16.37 -6.05 -3.52
C TYR A 360 17.49 -5.93 -4.55
N TYR A 361 17.23 -5.11 -5.54
CA TYR A 361 18.14 -4.83 -6.63
C TYR A 361 18.54 -3.37 -6.62
N ILE A 362 19.78 -3.09 -6.99
CA ILE A 362 20.28 -1.74 -7.24
C ILE A 362 20.74 -1.68 -8.67
N LEU A 363 20.26 -0.70 -9.42
CA LEU A 363 20.87 -0.28 -10.68
C LEU A 363 21.66 1.01 -10.45
N ASP A 364 22.95 0.94 -10.72
CA ASP A 364 23.84 2.10 -10.74
C ASP A 364 24.73 2.10 -11.99
N ASP A 365 25.83 2.87 -11.98
CA ASP A 365 26.73 3.02 -13.12
C ASP A 365 27.50 1.74 -13.46
N GLU A 366 27.68 0.81 -12.51
CA GLU A 366 28.31 -0.50 -12.75
C GLU A 366 27.31 -1.53 -13.28
N GLY A 367 26.02 -1.24 -13.19
CA GLY A 367 24.93 -2.06 -13.68
C GLY A 367 24.03 -2.54 -12.55
N TRP A 368 23.49 -3.75 -12.71
CA TRP A 368 22.53 -4.30 -11.77
C TRP A 368 23.22 -5.19 -10.72
N HIS A 369 22.85 -4.99 -9.45
CA HIS A 369 23.34 -5.74 -8.30
C HIS A 369 22.16 -6.32 -7.53
N GLN A 370 22.21 -7.62 -7.20
CA GLN A 370 21.22 -8.28 -6.35
C GLN A 370 21.75 -8.42 -4.92
N TYR A 371 20.89 -8.14 -3.95
CA TYR A 371 21.12 -8.37 -2.53
C TYR A 371 19.97 -9.19 -1.95
N ASP A 372 20.31 -10.29 -1.28
CA ASP A 372 19.32 -11.12 -0.59
C ASP A 372 19.13 -10.63 0.85
N ILE A 373 17.88 -10.61 1.32
CA ILE A 373 17.59 -10.40 2.74
C ILE A 373 17.85 -11.74 3.45
N PRO A 374 18.68 -11.77 4.51
CA PRO A 374 18.96 -13.00 5.25
C PRO A 374 17.67 -13.72 5.68
N LYS A 375 17.56 -15.01 5.35
CA LYS A 375 16.34 -15.81 5.61
C LYS A 375 16.03 -15.93 7.10
N GLU A 376 17.05 -15.85 7.94
CA GLU A 376 16.91 -15.88 9.40
C GLU A 376 16.10 -14.68 9.90
N LEU A 377 16.16 -13.54 9.19
CA LEU A 377 15.41 -12.33 9.54
C LEU A 377 13.93 -12.44 9.21
N SER A 378 13.54 -13.29 8.26
CA SER A 378 12.13 -13.56 7.95
C SER A 378 11.58 -14.80 8.64
N ALA A 379 12.41 -15.57 9.36
CA ALA A 379 11.99 -16.81 10.02
C ALA A 379 11.09 -16.58 11.24
N ARG A 380 10.21 -17.57 11.49
CA ARG A 380 9.43 -17.73 12.71
C ARG A 380 9.65 -19.15 13.28
N PRO A 381 9.94 -19.32 14.58
CA PRO A 381 10.36 -18.26 15.51
C PRO A 381 11.71 -17.66 15.09
N PHE A 382 12.00 -16.42 15.51
CA PHE A 382 13.31 -15.82 15.27
C PHE A 382 14.38 -16.56 16.09
N LYS A 383 15.34 -17.19 15.40
CA LYS A 383 16.44 -17.94 16.03
C LYS A 383 17.72 -17.11 16.15
N GLY A 384 17.60 -15.78 16.26
CA GLY A 384 18.67 -14.79 16.09
C GLY A 384 20.06 -15.28 16.50
N GLY A 385 21.06 -15.05 15.64
CA GLY A 385 22.40 -15.67 15.66
C GLY A 385 22.93 -16.07 17.05
N GLY A 386 22.57 -17.27 17.48
CA GLY A 386 23.14 -17.93 18.65
C GLY A 386 24.47 -18.57 18.30
N ASP A 387 25.50 -18.22 19.07
CA ASP A 387 26.81 -18.87 19.20
C ASP A 387 27.76 -18.86 18.00
N LYS A 388 28.46 -17.73 17.84
CA LYS A 388 29.91 -17.72 17.61
C LYS A 388 30.62 -16.69 18.51
N VAL A 389 30.56 -16.89 19.82
CA VAL A 389 31.62 -16.42 20.72
C VAL A 389 32.30 -17.67 21.26
N GLY A 390 33.51 -17.93 20.76
CA GLY A 390 34.26 -19.12 21.11
C GLY A 390 34.62 -19.20 22.59
N ARG A 391 34.63 -20.43 23.10
CA ARG A 391 35.74 -20.97 23.87
C ARG A 391 35.95 -22.43 23.50
#